data_AF-A0A9W8HQA4-F1
#
_entry.id   AF-A0A9W8HQA4-F1
#
_cell.length_a   1.000
_cell.length_b   1.000
_cell.length_c   1.000
_cell.angle_alpha   90.00
_cell.angle_beta   90.00
_cell.angle_gamma   90.00
#
_symmetry.space_group_name_H-M   'P 1'
#
loop_
_entity.id
_entity.type
_entity.pdbx_description
1 polymer ?
#
loop_
_entity_poly.entity_id
_entity_poly.type
_entity_poly.pdbx_seq_one_letter_code
_entity_poly.pdbx_strand_id
1 'polypeptide(L)'
;METSIVKSQAYGKDRVRVVRVVRHADGWQEIADYSVRCLLSGDQFESSYTKGDNKLVVATDSQKNTVFYLAKTLPAEKVMVPEVFASEVAAFMINKYAHVTTCQVKIITKPWERMAFDNKGHPHSFYREGKETRWTEAVITKVNPPSAEQRKVTITSGFYDLEVLKTTNSSFTDFWRDELATLPDMPDRMLSTKVLCQWKFIDSCLGKLQQLPFDSIYSGAKRNTLDAFANDPRAWVHASVQTTMYIMADRILNEFPSVDDVYYALPNIHYFPFDLSPFGLKNLQADAEVYMPIADPSGYITATVSRPSKGNKLPEDRSGISGKLVRLLRIPQGGMLPGAIGDFLLTLLSQDVKQFVMASGYGNAAGYLLARGIDIPADVLKEVGGGLAEQLPVDPVTGRAFDQAEIDRELAAMTDEEKEREAECLFVLFERLNKTGVIKVQNLLHAARDSGRFHELSSDEK
;
A
#
# COMPACT_ATOMS: atom_id res chain seq x y z
N MET A 1 0.58 40.11 8.11
CA MET A 1 1.27 38.81 7.94
C MET A 1 0.26 37.74 8.26
N GLU A 2 0.02 36.80 7.35
CA GLU A 2 -0.81 35.64 7.66
C GLU A 2 -0.05 34.71 8.59
N THR A 3 -0.65 34.37 9.73
CA THR A 3 -0.04 33.45 10.70
C THR A 3 -0.23 32.02 10.22
N SER A 4 0.84 31.24 10.15
CA SER A 4 0.78 29.82 9.80
C SER A 4 -0.03 29.02 10.83
N ILE A 5 -0.75 27.98 10.39
CA ILE A 5 -1.59 27.12 11.23
C ILE A 5 -1.20 25.64 11.11
N VAL A 6 -1.48 24.85 12.15
CA VAL A 6 -1.31 23.39 12.10
C VAL A 6 -2.49 22.76 11.35
N LYS A 7 -2.25 22.28 10.13
CA LYS A 7 -3.31 21.63 9.31
C LYS A 7 -3.71 20.24 9.83
N SER A 8 -2.74 19.46 10.29
CA SER A 8 -2.93 18.12 10.85
C SER A 8 -1.73 17.75 11.71
N GLN A 9 -1.93 16.94 12.74
CA GLN A 9 -0.84 16.44 13.58
C GLN A 9 -1.12 15.03 14.09
N ALA A 10 -0.04 14.29 14.30
CA ALA A 10 -0.03 13.06 15.07
C ALA A 10 1.34 12.93 15.73
N TYR A 11 1.41 12.35 16.93
CA TYR A 11 2.67 12.05 17.57
C TYR A 11 2.56 10.76 18.39
N GLY A 12 3.69 10.10 18.65
CA GLY A 12 3.70 8.96 19.55
C GLY A 12 4.98 8.17 19.53
N LYS A 13 4.86 6.85 19.67
CA LYS A 13 6.00 5.92 19.74
C LYS A 13 5.93 4.93 18.59
N ASP A 14 7.05 4.75 17.91
CA ASP A 14 7.22 3.75 16.86
C ASP A 14 8.19 2.64 17.27
N ARG A 15 8.13 1.51 16.56
CA ARG A 15 9.03 0.36 16.68
C ARG A 15 9.12 -0.21 18.11
N VAL A 16 8.02 -0.17 18.87
CA VAL A 16 7.94 -0.79 20.19
C VAL A 16 7.90 -2.30 20.05
N ARG A 17 9.03 -2.96 20.33
CA ARG A 17 9.13 -4.42 20.31
C ARG A 17 8.50 -5.01 21.56
N VAL A 18 7.50 -5.88 21.38
CA VAL A 18 6.82 -6.58 22.48
C VAL A 18 6.64 -8.04 22.12
N VAL A 19 6.94 -8.92 23.08
CA VAL A 19 6.75 -10.35 22.95
C VAL A 19 5.88 -10.83 24.11
N ARG A 20 4.81 -11.58 23.80
CA ARG A 20 4.01 -12.31 24.78
C ARG A 20 4.13 -13.80 24.51
N VAL A 21 4.45 -14.56 25.56
CA VAL A 21 4.40 -16.02 25.55
C VAL A 21 3.25 -16.49 26.41
N VAL A 22 2.37 -17.30 25.82
CA VAL A 22 1.26 -17.98 26.51
C VAL A 22 1.72 -19.40 26.81
N ARG A 23 1.59 -19.85 28.05
CA ARG A 23 2.00 -21.18 28.48
C ARG A 23 0.79 -21.94 28.99
N HIS A 24 0.50 -23.07 28.36
CA HIS A 24 -0.61 -23.94 28.69
C HIS A 24 -0.16 -25.04 29.68
N ALA A 25 -1.11 -25.64 30.37
CA ALA A 25 -0.82 -26.61 31.43
C ALA A 25 -0.20 -27.93 30.92
N ASP A 26 -0.44 -28.26 29.66
CA ASP A 26 0.12 -29.42 28.95
C ASP A 26 1.55 -29.19 28.42
N GLY A 27 2.13 -28.02 28.68
CA GLY A 27 3.45 -27.62 28.20
C GLY A 27 3.45 -27.01 26.81
N TRP A 28 2.30 -26.90 26.13
CA TRP A 28 2.17 -26.15 24.89
C TRP A 28 2.41 -24.66 25.15
N GLN A 29 3.18 -24.01 24.30
CA GLN A 29 3.44 -22.57 24.38
C GLN A 29 3.14 -21.91 23.05
N GLU A 30 2.57 -20.71 23.10
CA GLU A 30 2.28 -19.87 21.94
C GLU A 30 2.99 -18.53 22.10
N ILE A 31 3.31 -17.88 20.98
CA ILE A 31 4.09 -16.64 20.95
C ILE A 31 3.43 -15.60 20.05
N ALA A 32 3.33 -14.38 20.56
CA ALA A 32 3.08 -13.18 19.79
C ALA A 32 4.33 -12.29 19.86
N ASP A 33 4.94 -11.96 18.73
CA ASP A 33 6.11 -11.08 18.63
C ASP A 33 5.80 -9.94 17.66
N TYR A 34 5.66 -8.74 18.20
CA TYR A 34 5.16 -7.58 17.49
C TYR A 34 6.16 -6.41 17.50
N SER A 35 6.12 -5.63 16.44
CA SER A 35 6.59 -4.24 16.42
C SER A 35 5.38 -3.33 16.37
N VAL A 36 5.17 -2.53 17.40
CA VAL A 36 3.97 -1.69 17.58
C VAL A 36 4.32 -0.22 17.41
N ARG A 37 3.51 0.46 16.61
CA ARG A 37 3.44 1.92 16.51
C ARG A 37 2.14 2.39 17.13
N CYS A 38 2.20 3.42 17.96
CA CYS A 38 1.03 4.10 18.52
C CYS A 38 1.17 5.59 18.26
N LEU A 39 0.21 6.18 17.55
CA LEU A 39 0.12 7.61 17.29
C LEU A 39 -1.19 8.17 17.84
N LEU A 40 -1.11 9.35 18.45
CA LEU A 40 -2.25 10.09 19.01
C LEU A 40 -2.43 11.40 18.24
N SER A 41 -3.68 11.76 17.98
CA SER A 41 -4.08 13.03 17.37
C SER A 41 -5.28 13.66 18.08
N GLY A 42 -5.44 14.96 17.93
CA GLY A 42 -6.52 15.76 18.50
C GLY A 42 -6.21 17.26 18.49
N ASP A 43 -7.26 18.08 18.40
CA ASP A 43 -7.12 19.54 18.21
C ASP A 43 -6.43 20.21 19.41
N GLN A 44 -6.64 19.68 20.61
CA GLN A 44 -6.07 20.22 21.84
C GLN A 44 -4.55 20.04 21.95
N PHE A 45 -3.90 19.30 21.06
CA PHE A 45 -2.45 19.19 21.02
C PHE A 45 -1.77 20.37 20.31
N GLU A 46 -2.51 21.22 19.60
CA GLU A 46 -1.93 22.31 18.79
C GLU A 46 -1.02 23.25 19.61
N SER A 47 -1.34 23.49 20.88
CA SER A 47 -0.52 24.34 21.76
C SER A 47 0.87 23.78 22.02
N SER A 48 1.07 22.46 21.94
CA SER A 48 2.40 21.84 22.06
C SER A 48 3.29 22.20 20.87
N TYR A 49 2.72 22.35 19.68
CA TYR A 49 3.45 22.72 18.45
C TYR A 49 3.67 24.24 18.34
N THR A 50 2.65 25.03 18.68
CA THR A 50 2.65 26.48 18.43
C THR A 50 3.22 27.28 19.60
N LYS A 51 3.16 26.75 20.82
CA LYS A 51 3.54 27.45 22.07
C LYS A 51 4.48 26.66 22.96
N GLY A 52 4.83 25.42 22.60
CA GLY A 52 5.63 24.53 23.46
C GLY A 52 4.90 24.10 24.74
N ASP A 53 3.57 24.20 24.78
CA ASP A 53 2.78 23.80 25.96
C ASP A 53 2.58 22.28 26.01
N ASN A 54 3.36 21.63 26.87
CA ASN A 54 3.37 20.17 27.00
C ASN A 54 2.31 19.61 27.95
N LYS A 55 1.43 20.43 28.56
CA LYS A 55 0.48 19.97 29.60
C LYS A 55 -0.45 18.84 29.15
N LEU A 56 -0.82 18.82 27.87
CA LEU A 56 -1.68 17.79 27.31
C LEU A 56 -0.89 16.66 26.63
N VAL A 57 0.43 16.78 26.50
CA VAL A 57 1.25 15.77 25.83
C VAL A 57 1.35 14.50 26.68
N VAL A 58 0.81 13.40 26.17
CA VAL A 58 1.04 12.06 26.67
C VAL A 58 2.42 11.61 26.21
N ALA A 59 3.41 11.72 27.09
CA ALA A 59 4.80 11.36 26.80
C ALA A 59 4.91 10.05 26.01
N THR A 60 5.75 10.01 24.99
CA THR A 60 5.90 8.83 24.12
C THR A 60 6.42 7.61 24.88
N ASP A 61 7.13 7.82 26.00
CA ASP A 61 7.49 6.76 26.95
C ASP A 61 6.26 6.15 27.64
N SER A 62 5.28 6.96 28.05
CA SER A 62 4.01 6.48 28.60
C SER A 62 3.20 5.68 27.57
N GLN A 63 3.30 6.03 26.29
CA GLN A 63 2.68 5.25 25.20
C GLN A 63 3.32 3.87 25.07
N LYS A 64 4.67 3.80 25.09
CA LYS A 64 5.43 2.54 25.15
C LYS A 64 5.02 1.69 26.37
N ASN A 65 4.98 2.29 27.55
CA ASN A 65 4.59 1.60 28.79
C ASN A 65 3.16 1.06 28.71
N THR A 66 2.25 1.76 28.04
CA THR A 66 0.88 1.31 27.83
C THR A 66 0.82 0.05 26.95
N VAL A 67 1.63 -0.04 25.89
CA VAL A 67 1.72 -1.25 25.05
C VAL A 67 2.15 -2.46 25.90
N PHE A 68 3.21 -2.32 26.70
CA PHE A 68 3.67 -3.40 27.58
C PHE A 68 2.64 -3.76 28.65
N TYR A 69 2.01 -2.76 29.27
CA TYR A 69 0.97 -2.94 30.27
C TYR A 69 -0.22 -3.74 29.71
N LEU A 70 -0.72 -3.38 28.52
CA LEU A 70 -1.83 -4.08 27.89
C LEU A 70 -1.43 -5.47 27.40
N ALA A 71 -0.22 -5.63 26.86
CA ALA A 71 0.31 -6.94 26.49
C ALA A 71 0.37 -7.91 27.68
N LYS A 72 0.55 -7.41 28.91
CA LYS A 72 0.55 -8.21 30.13
C LYS A 72 -0.84 -8.43 30.74
N THR A 73 -1.69 -7.41 30.73
CA THR A 73 -2.95 -7.40 31.52
C THR A 73 -4.17 -7.88 30.75
N LEU A 74 -4.17 -7.77 29.42
CA LEU A 74 -5.26 -8.30 28.60
C LEU A 74 -5.26 -9.85 28.64
N PRO A 75 -6.41 -10.48 28.43
CA PRO A 75 -6.50 -11.92 28.17
C PRO A 75 -5.58 -12.35 27.01
N ALA A 76 -5.11 -13.59 27.02
CA ALA A 76 -4.13 -14.09 26.06
C ALA A 76 -4.68 -14.06 24.64
N GLU A 77 -5.90 -14.54 24.46
CA GLU A 77 -6.64 -14.59 23.21
C GLU A 77 -6.77 -13.21 22.53
N LYS A 78 -6.83 -12.12 23.31
CA LYS A 78 -6.88 -10.76 22.76
C LYS A 78 -5.54 -10.25 22.27
N VAL A 79 -4.44 -10.74 22.85
CA VAL A 79 -3.08 -10.31 22.48
C VAL A 79 -2.50 -11.19 21.39
N MET A 80 -2.94 -12.44 21.27
CA MET A 80 -2.45 -13.37 20.23
C MET A 80 -2.95 -13.00 18.82
N VAL A 81 -4.04 -12.24 18.70
CA VAL A 81 -4.57 -11.75 17.43
C VAL A 81 -4.21 -10.27 17.26
N PRO A 82 -3.37 -9.90 16.27
CA PRO A 82 -2.82 -8.55 16.20
C PRO A 82 -3.89 -7.48 15.95
N GLU A 83 -4.94 -7.78 15.18
CA GLU A 83 -6.06 -6.86 14.94
C GLU A 83 -6.80 -6.50 16.24
N VAL A 84 -7.06 -7.52 17.08
CA VAL A 84 -7.71 -7.34 18.37
C VAL A 84 -6.78 -6.55 19.29
N PHE A 85 -5.51 -6.92 19.38
CA PHE A 85 -4.57 -6.21 20.24
C PHE A 85 -4.38 -4.74 19.84
N ALA A 86 -4.24 -4.44 18.54
CA ALA A 86 -4.14 -3.08 18.03
C ALA A 86 -5.38 -2.25 18.43
N SER A 87 -6.57 -2.84 18.26
CA SER A 87 -7.83 -2.19 18.59
C SER A 87 -8.00 -1.95 20.11
N GLU A 88 -7.53 -2.86 20.97
CA GLU A 88 -7.54 -2.70 22.43
C GLU A 88 -6.61 -1.57 22.89
N VAL A 89 -5.40 -1.49 22.32
CA VAL A 89 -4.46 -0.39 22.59
C VAL A 89 -5.06 0.95 22.17
N ALA A 90 -5.63 1.03 20.96
CA ALA A 90 -6.25 2.25 20.46
C ALA A 90 -7.45 2.67 21.33
N ALA A 91 -8.30 1.71 21.71
CA ALA A 91 -9.47 1.96 22.56
C ALA A 91 -9.07 2.44 23.95
N PHE A 92 -8.04 1.83 24.55
CA PHE A 92 -7.52 2.23 25.85
C PHE A 92 -7.02 3.69 25.85
N MET A 93 -6.23 4.09 24.86
CA MET A 93 -5.69 5.45 24.76
C MET A 93 -6.80 6.50 24.69
N ILE A 94 -7.79 6.26 23.82
CA ILE A 94 -8.92 7.16 23.59
C ILE A 94 -9.81 7.28 24.83
N ASN A 95 -9.98 6.17 25.56
CA ASN A 95 -10.76 6.14 26.80
C ASN A 95 -10.06 6.82 27.96
N LYS A 96 -8.73 6.63 28.05
CA LYS A 96 -7.93 7.14 29.16
C LYS A 96 -7.70 8.65 29.07
N TYR A 97 -7.55 9.18 27.87
CA TYR A 97 -7.21 10.59 27.65
C TYR A 97 -8.35 11.33 26.96
N ALA A 98 -9.07 12.17 27.71
CA ALA A 98 -10.24 12.89 27.22
C ALA A 98 -9.94 13.79 26.00
N HIS A 99 -8.75 14.40 25.96
CA HIS A 99 -8.30 15.31 24.90
C HIS A 99 -7.75 14.61 23.65
N VAL A 100 -7.56 13.28 23.67
CA VAL A 100 -7.19 12.50 22.48
C VAL A 100 -8.44 12.27 21.64
N THR A 101 -8.40 12.64 20.36
CA THR A 101 -9.51 12.47 19.41
C THR A 101 -9.36 11.19 18.60
N THR A 102 -8.14 10.91 18.13
CA THR A 102 -7.82 9.75 17.30
C THR A 102 -6.63 9.01 17.86
N CYS A 103 -6.68 7.68 17.86
CA CYS A 103 -5.52 6.83 18.10
C CYS A 103 -5.36 5.86 16.93
N GLN A 104 -4.13 5.78 16.41
CA GLN A 104 -3.74 4.87 15.33
C GLN A 104 -2.71 3.91 15.90
N VAL A 105 -3.01 2.62 15.84
CA VAL A 105 -2.10 1.57 16.30
C VAL A 105 -1.79 0.63 15.15
N LYS A 106 -0.55 0.66 14.68
CA LYS A 106 -0.04 -0.25 13.65
C LYS A 106 0.81 -1.34 14.28
N ILE A 107 0.56 -2.59 13.90
CA ILE A 107 1.29 -3.76 14.37
C ILE A 107 1.88 -4.48 13.17
N ILE A 108 3.19 -4.71 13.22
CA ILE A 108 3.90 -5.62 12.33
C ILE A 108 4.18 -6.90 13.11
N THR A 109 3.76 -8.04 12.57
CA THR A 109 3.93 -9.34 13.20
C THR A 109 5.20 -10.00 12.70
N LYS A 110 6.03 -10.50 13.62
CA LYS A 110 7.13 -11.39 13.24
C LYS A 110 6.62 -12.81 12.99
N PRO A 111 6.87 -13.39 11.81
CA PRO A 111 6.35 -14.71 11.46
C PRO A 111 7.17 -15.80 12.15
N TRP A 112 6.69 -16.27 13.30
CA TRP A 112 7.22 -17.46 13.95
C TRP A 112 6.41 -18.68 13.54
N GLU A 113 7.04 -19.60 12.83
CA GLU A 113 6.46 -20.88 12.46
C GLU A 113 6.84 -21.94 13.51
N ARG A 114 5.87 -22.75 13.92
CA ARG A 114 6.13 -23.82 14.88
C ARG A 114 6.87 -24.95 14.19
N MET A 115 8.01 -25.36 14.76
CA MET A 115 8.72 -26.53 14.26
C MET A 115 7.82 -27.77 14.36
N ALA A 116 7.80 -28.62 13.34
CA ALA A 116 7.07 -29.88 13.35
C ALA A 116 7.99 -31.04 12.98
N PHE A 117 7.87 -32.15 13.72
CA PHE A 117 8.60 -33.40 13.49
C PHE A 117 7.58 -34.54 13.41
N ASP A 118 7.65 -35.39 12.40
CA ASP A 118 6.68 -36.47 12.16
C ASP A 118 5.22 -35.97 12.16
N ASN A 119 4.98 -34.81 11.53
CA ASN A 119 3.70 -34.09 11.50
C ASN A 119 3.14 -33.69 12.88
N LYS A 120 3.99 -33.65 13.93
CA LYS A 120 3.63 -33.18 15.28
C LYS A 120 4.36 -31.88 15.59
N GLY A 121 3.60 -30.85 15.97
CA GLY A 121 4.17 -29.56 16.37
C GLY A 121 4.97 -29.67 17.68
N HIS A 122 6.13 -29.02 17.73
CA HIS A 122 6.95 -28.94 18.93
C HIS A 122 6.28 -28.03 19.97
N PRO A 123 6.26 -28.40 21.26
CA PRO A 123 5.52 -27.67 22.29
C PRO A 123 5.92 -26.20 22.44
N HIS A 124 7.18 -25.85 22.18
CA HIS A 124 7.72 -24.52 22.50
C HIS A 124 8.87 -24.06 21.59
N SER A 125 9.06 -24.68 20.41
CA SER A 125 10.14 -24.32 19.50
C SER A 125 9.58 -23.82 18.17
N PHE A 126 10.14 -22.71 17.71
CA PHE A 126 9.71 -21.99 16.52
C PHE A 126 10.92 -21.65 15.67
N TYR A 127 10.72 -21.58 14.37
CA TYR A 127 11.68 -21.07 13.41
C TYR A 127 11.02 -19.97 12.58
N ARG A 128 11.82 -19.27 11.78
CA ARG A 128 11.33 -18.21 10.91
C ARG A 128 11.77 -18.49 9.49
N GLU A 129 10.81 -18.60 8.61
CA GLU A 129 10.99 -18.82 7.18
C GLU A 129 10.21 -17.75 6.41
N GLY A 130 10.68 -17.41 5.22
CA GLY A 130 10.07 -16.40 4.36
C GLY A 130 10.39 -14.95 4.71
N LYS A 131 10.14 -14.06 3.75
CA LYS A 131 10.26 -12.60 3.87
C LYS A 131 8.89 -11.91 4.04
N GLU A 132 7.81 -12.66 3.86
CA GLU A 132 6.43 -12.21 4.04
C GLU A 132 6.21 -11.61 5.43
N THR A 133 5.55 -10.47 5.47
CA THR A 133 5.27 -9.76 6.71
C THR A 133 3.78 -9.45 6.84
N ARG A 134 3.12 -10.06 7.83
CA ARG A 134 1.74 -9.72 8.24
C ARG A 134 1.74 -8.42 9.03
N TRP A 135 0.77 -7.57 8.75
CA TRP A 135 0.55 -6.34 9.51
C TRP A 135 -0.94 -6.00 9.64
N THR A 136 -1.24 -5.13 10.60
CA THR A 136 -2.55 -4.52 10.75
C THR A 136 -2.44 -3.11 11.30
N GLU A 137 -3.42 -2.26 11.03
CA GLU A 137 -3.59 -0.96 11.65
C GLU A 137 -5.03 -0.79 12.13
N ALA A 138 -5.19 -0.48 13.42
CA ALA A 138 -6.46 -0.08 14.00
C ALA A 138 -6.47 1.45 14.21
N VAL A 139 -7.42 2.12 13.58
CA VAL A 139 -7.67 3.54 13.76
C VAL A 139 -9.02 3.71 14.45
N ILE A 140 -9.02 4.36 15.60
CA ILE A 140 -10.24 4.70 16.32
C ILE A 140 -10.30 6.23 16.45
N THR A 141 -11.42 6.81 16.06
CA THR A 141 -11.68 8.25 16.11
C THR A 141 -12.97 8.50 16.90
N LYS A 142 -12.92 9.42 17.86
CA LYS A 142 -14.12 9.94 18.53
C LYS A 142 -14.98 10.68 17.51
N VAL A 143 -16.27 10.38 17.47
CA VAL A 143 -17.24 11.12 16.65
C VAL A 143 -17.74 12.31 17.48
N ASN A 144 -18.04 13.43 16.83
CA ASN A 144 -18.60 14.62 17.49
C ASN A 144 -20.09 14.78 17.11
N PRO A 145 -21.02 14.94 18.09
CA PRO A 145 -20.78 14.98 19.54
C PRO A 145 -20.34 13.62 20.10
N PRO A 146 -19.58 13.58 21.21
CA PRO A 146 -19.06 12.34 21.78
C PRO A 146 -20.21 11.43 22.23
N SER A 147 -20.31 10.26 21.60
CA SER A 147 -21.15 9.15 22.06
C SER A 147 -20.25 7.95 22.30
N ALA A 148 -20.40 7.27 23.44
CA ALA A 148 -19.65 6.05 23.75
C ALA A 148 -19.90 4.94 22.71
N GLU A 149 -21.05 4.99 22.03
CA GLU A 149 -21.52 4.02 21.03
C GLU A 149 -21.16 4.41 19.59
N GLN A 150 -20.75 5.66 19.34
CA GLN A 150 -20.40 6.16 18.01
C GLN A 150 -18.93 6.58 18.02
N ARG A 151 -18.05 5.59 17.80
CA ARG A 151 -16.67 5.80 17.38
C ARG A 151 -16.56 5.35 15.94
N LYS A 152 -15.80 6.09 15.13
CA LYS A 152 -15.38 5.56 13.84
C LYS A 152 -14.20 4.63 14.09
N VAL A 153 -14.41 3.34 13.89
CA VAL A 153 -13.35 2.33 13.93
C VAL A 153 -13.06 1.89 12.51
N THR A 154 -11.78 1.83 12.17
CA THR A 154 -11.29 1.24 10.92
C THR A 154 -10.16 0.30 11.28
N ILE A 155 -10.27 -0.94 10.82
CA ILE A 155 -9.17 -1.91 10.88
C ILE A 155 -8.78 -2.22 9.45
N THR A 156 -7.49 -2.06 9.17
CA THR A 156 -6.86 -2.47 7.92
C THR A 156 -5.91 -3.62 8.25
N SER A 157 -5.97 -4.72 7.51
CA SER A 157 -5.01 -5.82 7.63
C SER A 157 -4.34 -6.07 6.29
N GLY A 158 -3.18 -6.69 6.31
CA GLY A 158 -2.50 -7.04 5.07
C GLY A 158 -1.22 -7.83 5.26
N PHE A 159 -0.59 -8.09 4.13
CA PHE A 159 0.77 -8.60 4.06
C PHE A 159 1.54 -7.92 2.93
N TYR A 160 2.85 -7.90 3.08
CA TYR A 160 3.79 -7.46 2.04
C TYR A 160 5.03 -8.36 2.03
N ASP A 161 5.91 -8.15 1.05
CA ASP A 161 7.14 -8.93 0.82
C ASP A 161 6.91 -10.42 0.50
N LEU A 162 5.71 -10.78 0.06
CA LEU A 162 5.44 -12.09 -0.53
C LEU A 162 5.93 -12.10 -1.99
N GLU A 163 7.11 -12.66 -2.21
CA GLU A 163 7.73 -12.78 -3.54
C GLU A 163 7.28 -14.06 -4.24
N VAL A 164 6.71 -13.94 -5.45
CA VAL A 164 6.18 -15.05 -6.24
C VAL A 164 6.66 -14.97 -7.68
N LEU A 165 6.87 -16.12 -8.31
CA LEU A 165 7.33 -16.24 -9.69
C LEU A 165 6.63 -17.41 -10.38
N LYS A 166 6.17 -17.18 -11.62
CA LYS A 166 5.78 -18.24 -12.55
C LYS A 166 6.59 -18.10 -13.84
N THR A 167 7.01 -19.24 -14.38
CA THR A 167 7.94 -19.30 -15.52
C THR A 167 7.24 -19.27 -16.88
N THR A 168 5.94 -19.48 -16.92
CA THR A 168 5.09 -19.52 -18.11
C THR A 168 3.66 -19.14 -17.73
N ASN A 169 2.71 -19.25 -18.67
CA ASN A 169 1.30 -18.93 -18.50
C ASN A 169 1.10 -17.47 -18.05
N SER A 170 1.93 -16.57 -18.59
CA SER A 170 1.71 -15.12 -18.53
C SER A 170 1.86 -14.56 -19.93
N SER A 171 0.93 -13.72 -20.36
CA SER A 171 1.00 -13.05 -21.65
C SER A 171 0.91 -11.53 -21.51
N PHE A 172 1.45 -10.81 -22.48
CA PHE A 172 1.24 -9.38 -22.64
C PHE A 172 1.33 -9.03 -24.13
N THR A 173 0.16 -8.99 -24.77
CA THR A 173 -0.04 -8.75 -26.21
C THR A 173 -1.12 -7.69 -26.39
N ASP A 174 -1.29 -7.20 -27.61
CA ASP A 174 -2.41 -6.31 -28.00
C ASP A 174 -2.52 -5.01 -27.17
N PHE A 175 -1.38 -4.52 -26.65
CA PHE A 175 -1.31 -3.24 -25.97
C PHE A 175 -1.23 -2.07 -26.97
N TRP A 176 -1.52 -0.87 -26.49
CA TRP A 176 -1.46 0.35 -27.30
C TRP A 176 -0.06 0.56 -27.89
N ARG A 177 0.02 0.88 -29.18
CA ARG A 177 1.28 1.12 -29.90
C ARG A 177 1.28 2.53 -30.48
N ASP A 178 2.29 3.29 -30.12
CA ASP A 178 2.63 4.60 -30.67
C ASP A 178 4.13 4.66 -31.02
N GLU A 179 4.66 5.83 -31.33
CA GLU A 179 6.07 6.04 -31.67
C GLU A 179 7.07 5.71 -30.55
N LEU A 180 6.60 5.53 -29.30
CA LEU A 180 7.43 5.21 -28.14
C LEU A 180 7.42 3.71 -27.80
N ALA A 181 6.52 2.93 -28.40
CA ALA A 181 6.33 1.51 -28.09
C ALA A 181 7.38 0.62 -28.79
N THR A 182 8.43 0.22 -28.07
CA THR A 182 9.46 -0.73 -28.55
C THR A 182 9.24 -2.18 -28.12
N LEU A 183 8.35 -2.40 -27.16
CA LEU A 183 8.09 -3.73 -26.60
C LEU A 183 7.42 -4.64 -27.68
N PRO A 184 7.93 -5.85 -27.93
CA PRO A 184 7.22 -6.83 -28.75
C PRO A 184 6.05 -7.45 -27.98
N ASP A 185 5.11 -8.04 -28.72
CA ASP A 185 4.09 -8.90 -28.10
C ASP A 185 4.75 -10.13 -27.50
N MET A 186 4.35 -10.47 -26.27
CA MET A 186 4.87 -11.61 -25.52
C MET A 186 3.71 -12.56 -25.20
N PRO A 187 3.39 -13.53 -26.08
CA PRO A 187 2.29 -14.48 -25.85
C PRO A 187 2.60 -15.44 -24.68
N ASP A 188 3.87 -15.63 -24.37
CA ASP A 188 4.32 -16.27 -23.12
C ASP A 188 5.55 -15.54 -22.56
N ARG A 189 5.60 -15.37 -21.25
CA ARG A 189 6.71 -14.76 -20.51
C ARG A 189 6.71 -15.20 -19.06
N MET A 190 7.86 -15.03 -18.40
CA MET A 190 7.93 -15.09 -16.95
C MET A 190 7.15 -13.92 -16.32
N LEU A 191 6.55 -14.18 -15.17
CA LEU A 191 5.97 -13.14 -14.31
C LEU A 191 6.48 -13.32 -12.89
N SER A 192 7.08 -12.28 -12.34
CA SER A 192 7.52 -12.22 -10.96
C SER A 192 7.07 -10.94 -10.29
N THR A 193 6.69 -11.00 -9.03
CA THR A 193 6.24 -9.84 -8.26
C THR A 193 6.49 -9.99 -6.77
N LYS A 194 6.62 -8.86 -6.06
CA LYS A 194 6.56 -8.77 -4.60
C LYS A 194 5.21 -8.22 -4.20
N VAL A 195 4.34 -9.10 -3.74
CA VAL A 195 2.95 -8.77 -3.43
C VAL A 195 2.89 -7.90 -2.18
N LEU A 196 2.27 -6.72 -2.33
CA LEU A 196 1.63 -6.00 -1.23
C LEU A 196 0.12 -6.16 -1.40
N CYS A 197 -0.52 -6.76 -0.40
CA CYS A 197 -1.96 -6.91 -0.32
C CYS A 197 -2.46 -6.36 1.01
N GLN A 198 -3.49 -5.52 0.99
CA GLN A 198 -4.15 -5.05 2.20
C GLN A 198 -5.65 -4.97 1.98
N TRP A 199 -6.43 -5.01 3.05
CA TRP A 199 -7.87 -4.94 2.99
C TRP A 199 -8.44 -4.25 4.22
N LYS A 200 -9.60 -3.61 4.03
CA LYS A 200 -10.39 -3.00 5.10
C LYS A 200 -11.59 -3.85 5.45
N PHE A 201 -11.99 -3.82 6.72
CA PHE A 201 -13.21 -4.48 7.18
C PHE A 201 -14.44 -3.55 7.07
N ILE A 202 -15.60 -4.11 6.71
CA ILE A 202 -16.85 -3.35 6.47
C ILE A 202 -17.38 -2.71 7.75
N ASP A 203 -17.33 -3.43 8.87
CA ASP A 203 -17.95 -2.96 10.11
C ASP A 203 -17.11 -1.86 10.76
N SER A 204 -17.76 -0.95 11.47
CA SER A 204 -17.12 0.11 12.25
C SER A 204 -17.40 -0.02 13.76
N CYS A 205 -18.18 -1.02 14.16
CA CYS A 205 -18.42 -1.36 15.55
C CYS A 205 -17.25 -2.20 16.08
N LEU A 206 -16.51 -1.65 17.06
CA LEU A 206 -15.37 -2.33 17.69
C LEU A 206 -15.72 -3.74 18.17
N GLY A 207 -16.85 -3.89 18.87
CA GLY A 207 -17.26 -5.17 19.45
C GLY A 207 -17.54 -6.25 18.41
N LYS A 208 -18.05 -5.87 17.23
CA LYS A 208 -18.28 -6.81 16.11
C LYS A 208 -16.97 -7.12 15.39
N LEU A 209 -16.14 -6.11 15.14
CA LEU A 209 -14.83 -6.28 14.53
C LEU A 209 -13.96 -7.25 15.34
N GLN A 210 -13.92 -7.11 16.66
CA GLN A 210 -13.13 -7.97 17.55
C GLN A 210 -13.60 -9.45 17.57
N GLN A 211 -14.75 -9.78 17.00
CA GLN A 211 -15.26 -11.14 16.88
C GLN A 211 -14.96 -11.77 15.51
N LEU A 212 -14.37 -11.01 14.57
CA LEU A 212 -14.03 -11.54 13.26
C LEU A 212 -12.90 -12.59 13.34
N PRO A 213 -12.93 -13.63 12.49
CA PRO A 213 -11.89 -14.66 12.46
C PRO A 213 -10.65 -14.18 11.69
N PHE A 214 -9.96 -13.16 12.21
CA PHE A 214 -8.87 -12.45 11.52
C PHE A 214 -7.78 -13.37 10.98
N ASP A 215 -7.34 -14.37 11.74
CA ASP A 215 -6.29 -15.31 11.30
C ASP A 215 -6.74 -16.18 10.12
N SER A 216 -8.03 -16.56 10.09
CA SER A 216 -8.61 -17.31 8.97
C SER A 216 -8.73 -16.42 7.73
N ILE A 217 -9.13 -15.15 7.90
CA ILE A 217 -9.22 -14.18 6.80
C ILE A 217 -7.84 -13.90 6.22
N TYR A 218 -6.83 -13.70 7.06
CA TYR A 218 -5.44 -13.53 6.64
C TYR A 218 -4.93 -14.74 5.85
N SER A 219 -5.09 -15.94 6.40
CA SER A 219 -4.63 -17.18 5.77
C SER A 219 -5.35 -17.44 4.44
N GLY A 220 -6.65 -17.19 4.38
CA GLY A 220 -7.43 -17.33 3.16
C GLY A 220 -7.15 -16.23 2.13
N ALA A 221 -6.85 -15.00 2.56
CA ALA A 221 -6.41 -13.93 1.64
C ALA A 221 -5.13 -14.34 0.93
N LYS A 222 -4.10 -14.75 1.68
CA LYS A 222 -2.85 -15.29 1.14
C LYS A 222 -3.08 -16.49 0.22
N ARG A 223 -3.91 -17.46 0.66
CA ARG A 223 -4.25 -18.63 -0.16
C ARG A 223 -4.89 -18.23 -1.50
N ASN A 224 -5.86 -17.32 -1.49
CA ASN A 224 -6.50 -16.83 -2.71
C ASN A 224 -5.52 -16.11 -3.64
N THR A 225 -4.58 -15.31 -3.08
CA THR A 225 -3.51 -14.68 -3.87
C THR A 225 -2.64 -15.72 -4.58
N LEU A 226 -2.12 -16.70 -3.83
CA LEU A 226 -1.24 -17.73 -4.36
C LEU A 226 -1.94 -18.62 -5.38
N ASP A 227 -3.16 -19.06 -5.07
CA ASP A 227 -3.93 -19.91 -5.95
C ASP A 227 -4.36 -19.18 -7.24
N ALA A 228 -4.75 -17.90 -7.14
CA ALA A 228 -5.07 -17.11 -8.33
C ALA A 228 -3.84 -16.88 -9.23
N PHE A 229 -2.67 -16.63 -8.62
CA PHE A 229 -1.42 -16.45 -9.35
C PHE A 229 -1.00 -17.72 -10.10
N ALA A 230 -1.10 -18.87 -9.43
CA ALA A 230 -0.64 -20.15 -9.96
C ALA A 230 -1.65 -20.78 -10.92
N ASN A 231 -2.93 -20.82 -10.54
CA ASN A 231 -3.90 -21.77 -11.08
C ASN A 231 -5.07 -21.16 -11.85
N ASP A 232 -5.27 -19.83 -11.87
CA ASP A 232 -6.44 -19.27 -12.56
C ASP A 232 -6.24 -19.22 -14.08
N PRO A 233 -7.02 -19.96 -14.89
CA PRO A 233 -6.84 -19.97 -16.34
C PRO A 233 -7.13 -18.62 -17.00
N ARG A 234 -7.96 -17.77 -16.37
CA ARG A 234 -8.17 -16.39 -16.83
C ARG A 234 -6.90 -15.56 -16.68
N ALA A 235 -6.02 -15.95 -15.75
CA ALA A 235 -4.69 -15.38 -15.57
C ALA A 235 -3.62 -16.01 -16.49
N TRP A 236 -4.00 -16.92 -17.41
CA TRP A 236 -3.07 -17.61 -18.32
C TRP A 236 -3.22 -17.16 -19.78
N VAL A 237 -4.45 -16.90 -20.25
CA VAL A 237 -4.73 -16.75 -21.69
C VAL A 237 -4.74 -15.29 -22.18
N HIS A 238 -5.08 -14.32 -21.33
CA HIS A 238 -5.19 -12.88 -21.71
C HIS A 238 -4.72 -11.92 -20.60
N ALA A 239 -3.72 -12.33 -19.84
CA ALA A 239 -3.57 -11.85 -18.47
C ALA A 239 -2.39 -10.90 -18.28
N SER A 240 -2.72 -9.61 -18.28
CA SER A 240 -1.87 -8.60 -17.67
C SER A 240 -1.82 -8.77 -16.14
N VAL A 241 -0.87 -8.09 -15.51
CA VAL A 241 -0.79 -8.02 -14.03
C VAL A 241 -2.10 -7.47 -13.45
N GLN A 242 -2.74 -6.53 -14.16
CA GLN A 242 -4.02 -5.93 -13.82
C GLN A 242 -5.15 -6.97 -13.75
N THR A 243 -5.27 -7.87 -14.73
CA THR A 243 -6.28 -8.92 -14.71
C THR A 243 -6.04 -9.89 -13.55
N THR A 244 -4.79 -10.30 -13.36
CA THR A 244 -4.41 -11.23 -12.29
C THR A 244 -4.71 -10.64 -10.91
N MET A 245 -4.36 -9.37 -10.67
CA MET A 245 -4.61 -8.71 -9.40
C MET A 245 -6.11 -8.54 -9.11
N TYR A 246 -6.91 -8.25 -10.14
CA TYR A 246 -8.35 -8.13 -10.00
C TYR A 246 -8.96 -9.47 -9.57
N ILE A 247 -8.55 -10.58 -10.20
CA ILE A 247 -8.99 -11.92 -9.83
C ILE A 247 -8.63 -12.26 -8.38
N MET A 248 -7.39 -11.95 -7.95
CA MET A 248 -6.96 -12.15 -6.56
C MET A 248 -7.88 -11.41 -5.59
N ALA A 249 -8.13 -10.13 -5.84
CA ALA A 249 -8.98 -9.30 -4.98
C ALA A 249 -10.45 -9.76 -5.00
N ASP A 250 -10.99 -10.09 -6.17
CA ASP A 250 -12.36 -10.59 -6.33
C ASP A 250 -12.58 -11.90 -5.57
N ARG A 251 -11.63 -12.84 -5.62
CA ARG A 251 -11.70 -14.09 -4.83
C ARG A 251 -11.72 -13.83 -3.32
N ILE A 252 -10.89 -12.91 -2.83
CA ILE A 252 -10.86 -12.52 -1.40
C ILE A 252 -12.21 -11.91 -1.00
N LEU A 253 -12.75 -11.00 -1.80
CA LEU A 253 -14.06 -10.41 -1.55
C LEU A 253 -15.15 -11.49 -1.60
N ASN A 254 -15.15 -12.40 -2.55
CA ASN A 254 -16.19 -13.44 -2.62
C ASN A 254 -16.12 -14.42 -1.44
N GLU A 255 -14.93 -14.73 -0.92
CA GLU A 255 -14.77 -15.61 0.24
C GLU A 255 -15.09 -14.93 1.58
N PHE A 256 -14.76 -13.65 1.75
CA PHE A 256 -14.86 -12.95 3.05
C PHE A 256 -15.85 -11.78 3.04
N PRO A 257 -17.14 -12.02 3.37
CA PRO A 257 -18.17 -10.98 3.44
C PRO A 257 -17.85 -9.81 4.37
N SER A 258 -16.98 -9.99 5.37
CA SER A 258 -16.56 -8.94 6.29
C SER A 258 -15.51 -7.98 5.71
N VAL A 259 -14.94 -8.29 4.56
CA VAL A 259 -13.97 -7.44 3.84
C VAL A 259 -14.71 -6.50 2.88
N ASP A 260 -14.37 -5.21 2.96
CA ASP A 260 -14.99 -4.12 2.20
C ASP A 260 -14.31 -3.89 0.86
N ASP A 261 -13.02 -3.59 0.95
CA ASP A 261 -12.12 -3.37 -0.18
C ASP A 261 -10.80 -4.12 0.02
N VAL A 262 -10.16 -4.44 -1.10
CA VAL A 262 -8.86 -5.09 -1.18
C VAL A 262 -7.98 -4.27 -2.11
N TYR A 263 -6.85 -3.80 -1.61
CA TYR A 263 -5.83 -3.11 -2.36
C TYR A 263 -4.64 -4.03 -2.63
N TYR A 264 -4.15 -3.97 -3.86
CA TYR A 264 -2.89 -4.58 -4.27
C TYR A 264 -1.94 -3.55 -4.85
N ALA A 265 -0.66 -3.73 -4.57
CA ALA A 265 0.45 -3.17 -5.34
C ALA A 265 1.40 -4.29 -5.76
N LEU A 266 1.62 -4.41 -7.07
CA LEU A 266 2.37 -5.50 -7.70
C LEU A 266 3.44 -4.90 -8.62
N PRO A 267 4.70 -4.76 -8.18
CA PRO A 267 5.81 -4.49 -9.07
C PRO A 267 6.04 -5.69 -9.98
N ASN A 268 6.16 -5.48 -11.28
CA ASN A 268 6.54 -6.49 -12.26
C ASN A 268 8.07 -6.55 -12.33
N ILE A 269 8.64 -7.57 -11.69
CA ILE A 269 10.08 -7.84 -11.66
C ILE A 269 10.44 -8.58 -12.94
N HIS A 270 11.22 -7.95 -13.80
CA HIS A 270 11.46 -8.44 -15.16
C HIS A 270 12.56 -9.50 -15.21
N TYR A 271 12.33 -10.49 -16.06
CA TYR A 271 13.31 -11.52 -16.43
C TYR A 271 13.41 -11.52 -17.95
N PHE A 272 14.52 -11.00 -18.48
CA PHE A 272 14.73 -10.95 -19.92
C PHE A 272 15.60 -12.12 -20.38
N PRO A 273 15.24 -12.84 -21.46
CA PRO A 273 16.14 -13.82 -22.06
C PRO A 273 17.49 -13.16 -22.42
N PHE A 274 18.60 -13.79 -22.05
CA PHE A 274 19.92 -13.26 -22.36
C PHE A 274 20.31 -13.62 -23.80
N ASP A 275 20.66 -12.66 -24.64
CA ASP A 275 21.04 -12.94 -26.02
C ASP A 275 22.43 -13.62 -26.10
N LEU A 276 22.44 -14.92 -26.37
CA LEU A 276 23.64 -15.73 -26.56
C LEU A 276 24.03 -15.92 -28.04
N SER A 277 23.34 -15.25 -28.98
CA SER A 277 23.68 -15.32 -30.41
C SER A 277 25.11 -14.88 -30.73
N PRO A 278 25.77 -13.95 -30.00
CA PRO A 278 27.19 -13.64 -30.21
C PRO A 278 28.12 -14.84 -29.95
N PHE A 279 27.68 -15.84 -29.20
CA PHE A 279 28.40 -17.09 -28.93
C PHE A 279 27.95 -18.25 -29.83
N GLY A 280 27.06 -18.00 -30.80
CA GLY A 280 26.50 -19.03 -31.68
C GLY A 280 25.46 -19.94 -31.02
N LEU A 281 24.89 -19.53 -29.87
CA LEU A 281 23.88 -20.30 -29.14
C LEU A 281 22.50 -19.64 -29.27
N LYS A 282 21.45 -20.46 -29.24
CA LYS A 282 20.05 -19.99 -29.20
C LYS A 282 19.59 -19.89 -27.76
N ASN A 283 18.96 -18.76 -27.39
CA ASN A 283 18.40 -18.53 -26.05
C ASN A 283 17.29 -17.47 -26.03
N LEU A 284 16.65 -17.22 -27.17
CA LEU A 284 15.57 -16.24 -27.30
C LEU A 284 14.27 -16.94 -27.68
N GLN A 285 13.13 -16.31 -27.38
CA GLN A 285 11.80 -16.82 -27.71
C GLN A 285 11.59 -18.26 -27.20
N ALA A 286 11.30 -19.22 -28.09
CA ALA A 286 11.04 -20.62 -27.73
C ALA A 286 12.28 -21.38 -27.23
N ASP A 287 13.49 -20.89 -27.52
CA ASP A 287 14.75 -21.49 -27.04
C ASP A 287 15.23 -20.87 -25.70
N ALA A 288 14.46 -19.96 -25.11
CA ALA A 288 14.91 -19.24 -23.91
C ALA A 288 14.94 -20.15 -22.66
N GLU A 289 16.14 -20.37 -22.14
CA GLU A 289 16.40 -21.13 -20.91
C GLU A 289 17.15 -20.29 -19.86
N VAL A 290 17.95 -19.32 -20.31
CA VAL A 290 18.77 -18.45 -19.46
C VAL A 290 18.22 -17.03 -19.48
N TYR A 291 17.89 -16.50 -18.30
CA TYR A 291 17.30 -15.18 -18.12
C TYR A 291 18.20 -14.30 -17.26
N MET A 292 18.18 -13.00 -17.54
CA MET A 292 18.78 -11.95 -16.73
C MET A 292 17.69 -11.31 -15.85
N PRO A 293 17.73 -11.51 -14.54
CA PRO A 293 16.83 -10.81 -13.61
C PRO A 293 17.19 -9.33 -13.56
N ILE A 294 16.19 -8.47 -13.67
CA ILE A 294 16.34 -7.03 -13.59
C ILE A 294 15.63 -6.54 -12.34
N ALA A 295 16.41 -5.99 -11.40
CA ALA A 295 15.85 -5.35 -10.21
C ALA A 295 15.11 -4.05 -10.58
N ASP A 296 15.71 -3.26 -11.48
CA ASP A 296 15.24 -1.92 -11.84
C ASP A 296 15.50 -1.61 -13.33
N PRO A 297 14.61 -0.88 -14.03
CA PRO A 297 13.31 -0.39 -13.57
C PRO A 297 12.25 -1.51 -13.53
N SER A 298 11.23 -1.38 -12.68
CA SER A 298 10.10 -2.32 -12.61
C SER A 298 8.80 -1.65 -13.05
N GLY A 299 7.88 -2.40 -13.65
CA GLY A 299 6.53 -1.89 -13.88
C GLY A 299 5.77 -1.85 -12.55
N TYR A 300 5.02 -0.81 -12.23
CA TYR A 300 4.32 -0.70 -10.94
C TYR A 300 2.80 -0.63 -11.13
N ILE A 301 2.10 -1.68 -10.73
CA ILE A 301 0.65 -1.83 -10.97
C ILE A 301 -0.07 -1.81 -9.63
N THR A 302 -1.08 -0.95 -9.48
CA THR A 302 -1.90 -0.86 -8.28
C THR A 302 -3.39 -0.87 -8.60
N ALA A 303 -4.20 -1.40 -7.70
CA ALA A 303 -5.66 -1.34 -7.79
C ALA A 303 -6.29 -1.52 -6.41
N THR A 304 -7.42 -0.85 -6.18
CA THR A 304 -8.36 -1.18 -5.10
C THR A 304 -9.60 -1.79 -5.74
N VAL A 305 -9.97 -2.99 -5.32
CA VAL A 305 -11.23 -3.62 -5.72
C VAL A 305 -12.15 -3.63 -4.51
N SER A 306 -13.37 -3.16 -4.69
CA SER A 306 -14.41 -3.17 -3.68
C SER A 306 -15.67 -3.82 -4.23
N ARG A 307 -16.59 -4.20 -3.33
CA ARG A 307 -17.91 -4.65 -3.77
C ARG A 307 -18.65 -3.49 -4.44
N PRO A 308 -19.55 -3.78 -5.40
CA PRO A 308 -20.57 -2.82 -5.76
C PRO A 308 -21.29 -2.43 -4.47
N SER A 309 -21.29 -1.15 -4.10
CA SER A 309 -21.94 -0.75 -2.86
C SER A 309 -23.40 -1.22 -2.91
N LYS A 310 -23.97 -1.66 -1.78
CA LYS A 310 -25.41 -1.95 -1.67
C LYS A 310 -26.18 -0.64 -1.90
N GLY A 311 -26.34 -0.24 -3.16
CA GLY A 311 -26.86 1.07 -3.57
C GLY A 311 -26.28 1.62 -4.89
N ASN A 312 -25.00 1.36 -5.22
CA ASN A 312 -24.42 1.87 -6.47
C ASN A 312 -24.48 0.83 -7.58
N LYS A 313 -25.63 0.81 -8.24
CA LYS A 313 -25.57 0.65 -9.70
C LYS A 313 -24.70 1.78 -10.25
N LEU A 314 -23.93 1.55 -11.33
CA LEU A 314 -23.29 2.64 -12.06
C LEU A 314 -24.33 3.75 -12.28
N PRO A 315 -23.96 5.04 -12.29
CA PRO A 315 -24.94 6.13 -12.43
C PRO A 315 -25.92 5.92 -13.59
N GLU A 316 -25.45 5.35 -14.70
CA GLU A 316 -26.25 4.91 -15.84
C GLU A 316 -27.20 3.73 -15.53
N ASP A 317 -26.84 2.82 -14.64
CA ASP A 317 -27.58 1.60 -14.33
C ASP A 317 -28.63 1.80 -13.23
N ARG A 318 -28.62 2.95 -12.57
CA ARG A 318 -29.65 3.34 -11.60
C ARG A 318 -31.05 3.22 -12.22
N SER A 319 -32.00 2.66 -11.47
CA SER A 319 -33.41 2.64 -11.87
C SER A 319 -34.02 4.03 -11.70
N GLY A 320 -34.80 4.50 -12.69
CA GLY A 320 -35.48 5.79 -12.65
C GLY A 320 -34.99 6.80 -13.70
N ILE A 321 -35.41 8.06 -13.55
CA ILE A 321 -35.11 9.15 -14.49
C ILE A 321 -33.61 9.51 -14.47
N SER A 322 -32.97 9.50 -13.29
CA SER A 322 -31.55 9.84 -13.15
C SER A 322 -30.65 8.94 -14.00
N GLY A 323 -30.82 7.61 -13.94
CA GLY A 323 -30.05 6.68 -14.77
C GLY A 323 -30.34 6.82 -16.27
N LYS A 324 -31.59 7.11 -16.65
CA LYS A 324 -31.95 7.39 -18.05
C LYS A 324 -31.26 8.66 -18.57
N LEU A 325 -31.25 9.74 -17.79
CA LEU A 325 -30.58 11.00 -18.16
C LEU A 325 -29.06 10.80 -18.31
N VAL A 326 -28.43 10.06 -17.40
CA VAL A 326 -27.00 9.74 -17.49
C VAL A 326 -26.68 8.89 -18.73
N ARG A 327 -27.54 7.94 -19.12
CA ARG A 327 -27.37 7.20 -20.39
C ARG A 327 -27.48 8.10 -21.61
N LEU A 328 -28.44 9.03 -21.63
CA LEU A 328 -28.64 9.97 -22.73
C LEU A 328 -27.47 10.96 -22.87
N LEU A 329 -26.81 11.31 -21.77
CA LEU A 329 -25.59 12.14 -21.76
C LEU A 329 -24.42 11.52 -22.55
N ARG A 330 -24.42 10.19 -22.75
CA ARG A 330 -23.36 9.46 -23.46
C ARG A 330 -23.67 9.13 -24.92
N ILE A 331 -24.82 9.54 -25.47
CA ILE A 331 -25.20 9.13 -26.83
C ILE A 331 -24.31 9.84 -27.86
N PRO A 332 -23.43 9.12 -28.59
CA PRO A 332 -22.45 9.74 -29.48
C PRO A 332 -23.10 10.47 -30.67
N GLN A 333 -24.29 10.02 -31.09
CA GLN A 333 -25.07 10.59 -32.20
C GLN A 333 -26.21 11.49 -31.72
N GLY A 334 -26.16 11.96 -30.47
CA GLY A 334 -27.27 12.68 -29.82
C GLY A 334 -27.45 14.14 -30.25
N GLY A 335 -26.58 14.67 -31.12
CA GLY A 335 -26.63 16.09 -31.53
C GLY A 335 -26.55 17.03 -30.32
N MET A 336 -27.53 17.92 -30.17
CA MET A 336 -27.60 18.88 -29.04
C MET A 336 -28.09 18.25 -27.72
N LEU A 337 -28.65 17.04 -27.76
CA LEU A 337 -29.32 16.42 -26.61
C LEU A 337 -28.38 16.13 -25.43
N PRO A 338 -27.18 15.55 -25.61
CA PRO A 338 -26.23 15.36 -24.51
C PRO A 338 -25.84 16.68 -23.84
N GLY A 339 -25.61 17.73 -24.64
CA GLY A 339 -25.29 19.07 -24.13
C GLY A 339 -26.42 19.66 -23.29
N ALA A 340 -27.67 19.59 -23.78
CA ALA A 340 -28.83 20.10 -23.06
C ALA A 340 -29.11 19.32 -21.76
N ILE A 341 -28.87 18.00 -21.74
CA ILE A 341 -29.02 17.17 -20.54
C ILE A 341 -27.92 17.50 -19.53
N GLY A 342 -26.68 17.69 -19.98
CA GLY A 342 -25.59 18.15 -19.13
C GLY A 342 -25.89 19.50 -18.49
N ASP A 343 -26.38 20.47 -19.27
CA ASP A 343 -26.81 21.78 -18.77
C ASP A 343 -27.92 21.66 -17.73
N PHE A 344 -28.93 20.84 -18.03
CA PHE A 344 -30.06 20.61 -17.13
C PHE A 344 -29.63 19.98 -15.81
N LEU A 345 -28.79 18.94 -15.85
CA LEU A 345 -28.29 18.25 -14.67
C LEU A 345 -27.36 19.14 -13.83
N LEU A 346 -26.48 19.91 -14.47
CA LEU A 346 -25.59 20.83 -13.77
C LEU A 346 -26.37 21.98 -13.12
N THR A 347 -27.41 22.49 -13.79
CA THR A 347 -28.31 23.52 -13.23
C THR A 347 -29.11 23.00 -12.05
N LEU A 348 -29.63 21.77 -12.13
CA LEU A 348 -30.32 21.11 -11.00
C LEU A 348 -29.42 20.95 -9.77
N LEU A 349 -28.12 20.77 -9.98
CA LEU A 349 -27.12 20.62 -8.93
C LEU A 349 -26.46 21.96 -8.58
N SER A 350 -27.17 23.06 -8.79
CA SER A 350 -26.73 24.41 -8.40
C SER A 350 -25.38 24.82 -8.98
N GLN A 351 -25.05 24.33 -10.19
CA GLN A 351 -23.77 24.57 -10.85
C GLN A 351 -22.55 24.03 -10.08
N ASP A 352 -22.77 23.10 -9.14
CA ASP A 352 -21.70 22.45 -8.39
C ASP A 352 -21.13 21.26 -9.16
N VAL A 353 -19.92 21.43 -9.69
CA VAL A 353 -19.18 20.41 -10.46
C VAL A 353 -18.91 19.16 -9.62
N LYS A 354 -18.65 19.30 -8.32
CA LYS A 354 -18.42 18.18 -7.41
C LYS A 354 -19.68 17.33 -7.30
N GLN A 355 -20.83 17.96 -7.04
CA GLN A 355 -22.10 17.24 -6.99
C GLN A 355 -22.46 16.62 -8.33
N PHE A 356 -22.20 17.30 -9.44
CA PHE A 356 -22.43 16.78 -10.79
C PHE A 356 -21.61 15.53 -11.08
N VAL A 357 -20.31 15.54 -10.78
CA VAL A 357 -19.42 14.38 -10.95
C VAL A 357 -19.83 13.23 -10.03
N MET A 358 -20.22 13.50 -8.79
CA MET A 358 -20.69 12.47 -7.85
C MET A 358 -22.04 11.86 -8.27
N ALA A 359 -22.93 12.68 -8.84
CA ALA A 359 -24.25 12.24 -9.29
C ALA A 359 -24.20 11.46 -10.61
N SER A 360 -23.41 11.91 -11.58
CA SER A 360 -23.35 11.31 -12.93
C SER A 360 -22.20 10.32 -13.10
N GLY A 361 -21.18 10.34 -12.24
CA GLY A 361 -19.95 9.55 -12.37
C GLY A 361 -18.92 10.25 -13.26
N TYR A 362 -17.65 10.22 -12.84
CA TYR A 362 -16.56 10.94 -13.53
C TYR A 362 -16.48 10.62 -15.02
N GLY A 363 -16.51 9.33 -15.40
CA GLY A 363 -16.46 8.93 -16.82
C GLY A 363 -17.61 9.47 -17.67
N ASN A 364 -18.79 9.70 -17.07
CA ASN A 364 -19.95 10.25 -17.76
C ASN A 364 -19.91 11.79 -17.80
N ALA A 365 -19.35 12.43 -16.77
CA ALA A 365 -19.25 13.88 -16.64
C ALA A 365 -18.11 14.47 -17.48
N ALA A 366 -16.98 13.78 -17.57
CA ALA A 366 -15.73 14.33 -18.11
C ALA A 366 -15.88 14.85 -19.54
N GLY A 367 -16.54 14.10 -20.43
CA GLY A 367 -16.74 14.52 -21.82
C GLY A 367 -17.58 15.79 -21.95
N TYR A 368 -18.63 15.92 -21.14
CA TYR A 368 -19.48 17.12 -21.12
C TYR A 368 -18.74 18.33 -20.56
N LEU A 369 -18.06 18.17 -19.42
CA LEU A 369 -17.32 19.26 -18.76
C LEU A 369 -16.19 19.78 -19.64
N LEU A 370 -15.46 18.87 -20.29
CA LEU A 370 -14.41 19.21 -21.25
C LEU A 370 -14.97 19.99 -22.44
N ALA A 371 -16.11 19.56 -23.01
CA ALA A 371 -16.76 20.25 -24.12
C ALA A 371 -17.26 21.67 -23.76
N ARG A 372 -17.42 21.98 -22.47
CA ARG A 372 -17.80 23.31 -21.97
C ARG A 372 -16.66 24.10 -21.33
N GLY A 373 -15.43 23.56 -21.35
CA GLY A 373 -14.27 24.19 -20.73
C GLY A 373 -14.39 24.38 -19.22
N ILE A 374 -15.10 23.47 -18.53
CA ILE A 374 -15.28 23.50 -17.09
C ILE A 374 -14.25 22.58 -16.44
N ASP A 375 -13.37 23.15 -15.63
CA ASP A 375 -12.34 22.40 -14.91
C ASP A 375 -12.92 21.61 -13.74
N ILE A 376 -12.37 20.41 -13.51
CA ILE A 376 -12.75 19.56 -12.38
C ILE A 376 -11.81 19.86 -11.20
N PRO A 377 -12.34 20.25 -10.02
CA PRO A 377 -11.51 20.53 -8.85
C PRO A 377 -10.67 19.33 -8.40
N ALA A 378 -9.45 19.60 -7.93
CA ALA A 378 -8.48 18.56 -7.55
C ALA A 378 -8.91 17.71 -6.34
N ASP A 379 -9.75 18.26 -5.44
CA ASP A 379 -10.33 17.51 -4.31
C ASP A 379 -11.35 16.45 -4.80
N VAL A 380 -12.09 16.75 -5.86
CA VAL A 380 -13.02 15.80 -6.49
C VAL A 380 -12.26 14.66 -7.15
N LEU A 381 -11.15 14.95 -7.82
CA LEU A 381 -10.27 13.92 -8.39
C LEU A 381 -9.70 13.00 -7.30
N LYS A 382 -9.37 13.54 -6.12
CA LYS A 382 -8.89 12.75 -4.97
C LYS A 382 -9.98 11.89 -4.33
N GLU A 383 -11.20 12.40 -4.20
CA GLU A 383 -12.33 11.64 -3.64
C GLU A 383 -12.79 10.51 -4.57
N VAL A 384 -12.83 10.77 -5.88
CA VAL A 384 -13.26 9.78 -6.89
C VAL A 384 -12.15 8.77 -7.21
N GLY A 385 -10.87 9.16 -7.07
CA GLY A 385 -9.69 8.31 -7.27
C GLY A 385 -9.40 7.30 -6.16
N GLY A 386 -10.21 7.24 -5.10
CA GLY A 386 -10.00 6.34 -3.97
C GLY A 386 -8.86 6.82 -3.06
N GLY A 387 -9.22 7.43 -1.93
CA GLY A 387 -8.29 7.88 -0.88
C GLY A 387 -7.61 6.72 -0.12
N LEU A 388 -6.81 5.93 -0.81
CA LEU A 388 -6.03 4.80 -0.27
C LEU A 388 -4.52 4.94 -0.53
N ALA A 389 -4.07 6.00 -1.21
CA ALA A 389 -2.67 6.21 -1.58
C ALA A 389 -1.81 6.90 -0.50
N GLU A 390 -2.36 7.24 0.68
CA GLU A 390 -1.55 7.75 1.79
C GLU A 390 -1.49 6.70 2.90
N GLN A 391 -0.54 5.76 2.80
CA GLN A 391 0.11 5.13 3.96
C GLN A 391 1.29 4.24 3.51
N LEU A 392 2.49 4.62 3.99
CA LEU A 392 3.86 4.19 3.66
C LEU A 392 4.49 4.92 2.44
N PRO A 393 5.62 5.64 2.63
CA PRO A 393 6.48 6.04 1.52
C PRO A 393 6.93 4.77 0.81
N VAL A 394 6.40 4.55 -0.38
CA VAL A 394 6.79 3.44 -1.25
C VAL A 394 7.80 3.98 -2.24
N ASP A 395 8.93 3.29 -2.35
CA ASP A 395 9.97 3.63 -3.30
C ASP A 395 9.36 3.51 -4.70
N PRO A 396 9.30 4.60 -5.47
CA PRO A 396 8.65 4.59 -6.77
C PRO A 396 9.38 3.71 -7.79
N VAL A 397 10.62 3.31 -7.50
CA VAL A 397 11.47 2.45 -8.34
C VAL A 397 11.40 0.98 -7.87
N THR A 398 11.56 0.75 -6.56
CA THR A 398 11.67 -0.61 -6.01
C THR A 398 10.37 -1.19 -5.46
N GLY A 399 9.30 -0.37 -5.33
CA GLY A 399 8.00 -0.78 -4.79
C GLY A 399 8.03 -1.18 -3.31
N ARG A 400 9.17 -1.03 -2.62
CA ARG A 400 9.31 -1.31 -1.19
C ARG A 400 8.75 -0.16 -0.40
N ALA A 401 7.98 -0.46 0.65
CA ALA A 401 7.80 0.51 1.72
C ALA A 401 9.15 0.73 2.40
N PHE A 402 9.73 1.92 2.30
CA PHE A 402 11.04 2.22 2.88
C PHE A 402 10.90 3.21 4.03
N ASP A 403 11.74 3.03 5.06
CA ASP A 403 11.88 3.96 6.17
C ASP A 403 13.13 4.80 5.92
N GLN A 404 12.95 6.10 5.63
CA GLN A 404 14.06 7.03 5.42
C GLN A 404 15.07 7.01 6.59
N ALA A 405 14.61 6.77 7.83
CA ALA A 405 15.47 6.69 9.00
C ALA A 405 16.29 5.38 9.08
N GLU A 406 15.98 4.37 8.28
CA GLU A 406 16.79 3.15 8.12
C GLU A 406 17.97 3.40 7.19
N ILE A 407 17.72 4.04 6.03
CA ILE A 407 18.76 4.50 5.11
C ILE A 407 19.72 5.46 5.82
N ASP A 408 19.20 6.45 6.56
CA ASP A 408 20.02 7.41 7.28
C ASP A 408 20.88 6.74 8.38
N ARG A 409 20.39 5.63 8.97
CA ARG A 409 21.15 4.84 9.95
C ARG A 409 22.20 3.95 9.30
N GLU A 410 21.88 3.34 8.16
CA GLU A 410 22.85 2.56 7.38
C GLU A 410 23.97 3.47 6.87
N LEU A 411 23.62 4.64 6.31
CA LEU A 411 24.59 5.65 5.89
C LEU A 411 25.44 6.15 7.07
N ALA A 412 24.85 6.32 8.26
CA ALA A 412 25.58 6.75 9.46
C ALA A 412 26.44 5.64 10.07
N ALA A 413 26.12 4.37 9.81
CA ALA A 413 26.87 3.20 10.30
C ALA A 413 28.04 2.82 9.38
N MET A 414 28.03 3.27 8.12
CA MET A 414 29.13 3.07 7.18
C MET A 414 30.36 3.90 7.59
N THR A 415 31.52 3.28 7.47
CA THR A 415 32.80 3.99 7.57
C THR A 415 32.99 4.93 6.39
N ASP A 416 33.87 5.92 6.52
CA ASP A 416 34.08 6.89 5.43
C ASP A 416 34.70 6.23 4.17
N GLU A 417 35.53 5.20 4.33
CA GLU A 417 36.04 4.37 3.23
C GLU A 417 34.92 3.58 2.52
N GLU A 418 33.92 3.09 3.25
CA GLU A 418 32.76 2.40 2.66
C GLU A 418 31.85 3.37 1.90
N LYS A 419 31.67 4.60 2.40
CA LYS A 419 30.93 5.65 1.70
C LYS A 419 31.62 6.07 0.41
N GLU A 420 32.95 6.19 0.43
CA GLU A 420 33.75 6.48 -0.77
C GLU A 420 33.60 5.37 -1.81
N ARG A 421 33.64 4.10 -1.39
CA ARG A 421 33.49 2.95 -2.29
C ARG A 421 32.09 2.83 -2.91
N GLU A 422 31.04 3.08 -2.12
CA GLU A 422 29.67 3.13 -2.65
C GLU A 422 29.48 4.33 -3.60
N ALA A 423 30.11 5.48 -3.31
CA ALA A 423 30.12 6.63 -4.21
C ALA A 423 30.86 6.33 -5.54
N GLU A 424 31.96 5.57 -5.50
CA GLU A 424 32.66 5.07 -6.70
C GLU A 424 31.80 4.09 -7.50
N CYS A 425 31.09 3.17 -6.84
CA CYS A 425 30.13 2.29 -7.52
C CYS A 425 29.01 3.09 -8.21
N LEU A 426 28.49 4.10 -7.53
CA LEU A 426 27.50 5.04 -8.08
C LEU A 426 28.06 5.80 -9.30
N PHE A 427 29.32 6.22 -9.23
CA PHE A 427 30.03 6.89 -10.33
C PHE A 427 30.13 6.00 -11.58
N VAL A 428 30.54 4.74 -11.41
CA VAL A 428 30.65 3.77 -12.52
C VAL A 428 29.27 3.48 -13.13
N LEU A 429 28.22 3.45 -12.31
CA LEU A 429 26.84 3.29 -12.78
C LEU A 429 26.40 4.48 -13.64
N PHE A 430 26.66 5.72 -13.21
CA PHE A 430 26.33 6.92 -14.02
C PHE A 430 27.13 7.00 -15.33
N GLU A 431 28.41 6.63 -15.33
CA GLU A 431 29.20 6.54 -16.56
C GLU A 431 28.66 5.50 -17.54
N ARG A 432 28.31 4.31 -17.04
CA ARG A 432 27.72 3.24 -17.85
C ARG A 432 26.37 3.68 -18.41
N LEU A 433 25.54 4.32 -17.60
CA LEU A 433 24.26 4.87 -18.03
C LEU A 433 24.44 5.91 -19.16
N ASN A 434 25.38 6.85 -19.00
CA ASN A 434 25.69 7.85 -20.03
C ASN A 434 26.27 7.23 -21.31
N LYS A 435 27.05 6.12 -21.21
CA LYS A 435 27.57 5.37 -22.36
C LYS A 435 26.50 4.61 -23.14
N THR A 436 25.39 4.22 -22.51
CA THR A 436 24.26 3.57 -23.19
C THR A 436 23.43 4.54 -24.04
N GLY A 437 23.62 5.87 -23.89
CA GLY A 437 23.01 6.89 -24.75
C GLY A 437 21.51 7.15 -24.54
N VAL A 438 20.85 6.41 -23.63
CA VAL A 438 19.40 6.49 -23.40
C VAL A 438 19.01 7.67 -22.50
N ILE A 439 19.87 8.06 -21.56
CA ILE A 439 19.65 9.19 -20.63
C ILE A 439 20.98 9.92 -20.43
N LYS A 440 20.97 11.26 -20.56
CA LYS A 440 22.09 12.11 -20.12
C LYS A 440 21.84 12.56 -18.68
N VAL A 441 22.58 12.00 -17.73
CA VAL A 441 22.54 12.42 -16.33
C VAL A 441 23.84 13.14 -15.98
N GLN A 442 23.73 14.33 -15.38
CA GLN A 442 24.89 15.08 -14.91
C GLN A 442 25.50 14.35 -13.72
N ASN A 443 26.75 13.92 -13.85
CA ASN A 443 27.47 13.22 -12.80
C ASN A 443 27.69 14.17 -11.60
N LEU A 444 27.18 13.79 -10.43
CA LEU A 444 27.19 14.62 -9.22
C LEU A 444 28.60 14.95 -8.72
N LEU A 445 29.58 14.08 -8.97
CA LEU A 445 30.99 14.32 -8.65
C LEU A 445 31.63 15.32 -9.63
N HIS A 446 31.29 15.27 -10.91
CA HIS A 446 31.71 16.29 -11.88
C HIS A 446 31.10 17.64 -11.53
N ALA A 447 29.80 17.69 -11.21
CA ALA A 447 29.15 18.92 -10.75
C ALA A 447 29.78 19.45 -9.45
N ALA A 448 30.19 18.58 -8.52
CA ALA A 448 30.87 18.97 -7.30
C ALA A 448 32.31 19.48 -7.55
N ARG A 449 33.05 18.83 -8.46
CA ARG A 449 34.39 19.27 -8.93
C ARG A 449 34.33 20.61 -9.65
N ASP A 450 33.36 20.77 -10.56
CA ASP A 450 33.12 22.01 -11.32
C ASP A 450 32.65 23.16 -10.40
N SER A 451 32.00 22.83 -9.28
CA SER A 451 31.61 23.79 -8.23
C SER A 451 32.72 24.16 -7.24
N GLY A 452 33.92 23.57 -7.38
CA GLY A 452 35.08 23.87 -6.53
C GLY A 452 35.00 23.30 -5.10
N ARG A 453 34.15 22.31 -4.84
CA ARG A 453 33.96 21.71 -3.49
C ARG A 453 34.94 20.58 -3.13
N PHE A 454 35.80 20.17 -4.06
CA PHE A 454 36.84 19.14 -3.85
C PHE A 454 38.17 19.59 -4.46
N HIS A 455 39.27 19.30 -3.76
CA HIS A 455 40.65 19.46 -4.25
C HIS A 455 41.32 18.08 -4.17
N GLU A 456 41.90 17.60 -5.27
CA GLU A 456 42.75 16.39 -5.23
C GLU A 456 44.06 16.74 -4.54
N LEU A 457 44.37 16.06 -3.43
CA LEU A 457 45.71 16.13 -2.84
C LEU A 457 46.65 15.25 -3.67
N SER A 458 47.81 15.80 -4.05
CA SER A 458 48.83 15.02 -4.75
C SER A 458 49.46 13.99 -3.80
N SER A 459 50.01 12.92 -4.38
CA SER A 459 50.67 11.83 -3.65
C SER A 459 51.87 12.25 -2.80
N ASP A 460 52.28 13.52 -2.85
CA ASP A 460 53.40 14.08 -2.11
C ASP A 460 52.99 14.76 -0.79
N GLU A 461 51.69 14.81 -0.47
CA GLU A 461 51.14 15.44 0.76
C GLU A 461 50.42 14.45 1.70
N LYS A 462 50.98 13.25 1.92
CA LYS A 462 50.56 12.35 3.01
C LYS A 462 51.54 12.32 4.17
#